data_AF-A0A7C7I4X0-F1
#
_entry.id   AF-A0A7C7I4X0-F1
#
_cell.length_a   1.000
_cell.length_b   1.000
_cell.length_c   1.000
_cell.angle_alpha   90.00
_cell.angle_beta   90.00
_cell.angle_gamma   90.00
#
_symmetry.space_group_name_H-M   'P 1'
#
loop_
_entity.id
_entity.type
_entity.pdbx_description
1 polymer ?
#
loop_
_entity_poly.entity_id
_entity_poly.type
_entity_poly.pdbx_seq_one_letter_code
_entity_poly.pdbx_strand_id
1 'polypeptide(L)'
;MAERSKVKVMVEHDNSPLTTTYPMILDATNSFDPDIGDQIQFIWKQIAGPPVEIKPNPFAGKVSFEGEAGEYTFELTVSDDYGSEATVTRTVVIVPEPNVPPVIDMKVRQGSELK
;
A
#
# COMPACT_ATOMS: atom_id res chain seq x y z
N MET A 1 -5.31 -0.85 24.73
CA MET A 1 -4.85 -1.62 23.56
C MET A 1 -5.21 -0.80 22.34
N ALA A 2 -4.25 -0.06 21.77
CA ALA A 2 -4.53 0.88 20.69
C ALA A 2 -4.86 0.10 19.41
N GLU A 3 -5.98 0.44 18.80
CA GLU A 3 -6.42 -0.06 17.51
C GLU A 3 -5.31 0.19 16.47
N ARG A 4 -4.73 -0.90 15.96
CA ARG A 4 -3.74 -0.86 14.87
C ARG A 4 -4.45 -0.29 13.65
N SER A 5 -4.30 1.01 13.39
CA SER A 5 -4.98 1.67 12.28
C SER A 5 -4.51 1.02 10.97
N LYS A 6 -5.39 0.23 10.35
CA LYS A 6 -5.17 -0.42 9.06
C LYS A 6 -5.57 0.54 7.95
N VAL A 7 -4.68 0.79 7.00
CA VAL A 7 -5.02 1.53 5.77
C VAL A 7 -5.47 0.51 4.73
N LYS A 8 -6.68 0.67 4.19
CA LYS A 8 -7.21 -0.21 3.15
C LYS A 8 -7.35 0.57 1.84
N VAL A 9 -6.74 0.07 0.77
CA VAL A 9 -6.80 0.61 -0.59
C VAL A 9 -7.25 -0.48 -1.57
N MET A 10 -7.75 -0.06 -2.74
CA MET A 10 -8.24 -0.96 -3.79
C MET A 10 -7.50 -0.63 -5.08
N VAL A 11 -7.08 -1.67 -5.81
CA VAL A 11 -6.52 -1.53 -7.16
C VAL A 11 -7.52 -0.82 -8.06
N GLU A 12 -7.06 0.17 -8.84
CA GLU A 12 -7.96 0.97 -9.67
C GLU A 12 -8.65 0.13 -10.75
N HIS A 13 -9.92 0.45 -11.02
CA HIS A 13 -10.68 -0.17 -12.11
C HIS A 13 -10.49 0.66 -13.39
N ASP A 14 -9.39 0.41 -14.10
CA ASP A 14 -8.97 1.16 -15.29
C ASP A 14 -9.41 0.51 -16.62
N ASN A 15 -10.31 -0.48 -16.55
CA ASN A 15 -10.70 -1.36 -17.66
C ASN A 15 -9.56 -2.22 -18.22
N SER A 16 -8.45 -2.35 -17.51
CA SER A 16 -7.37 -3.27 -17.83
C SER A 16 -7.31 -4.38 -16.78
N PRO A 17 -7.64 -5.64 -17.13
CA PRO A 17 -7.55 -6.76 -16.20
C PRO A 17 -6.09 -7.12 -15.83
N LEU A 18 -5.11 -6.41 -16.38
CA LEU A 18 -3.68 -6.60 -16.09
C LEU A 18 -3.19 -5.70 -14.96
N THR A 19 -4.02 -4.75 -14.50
CA THR A 19 -3.66 -3.85 -13.41
C THR A 19 -3.87 -4.59 -12.09
N THR A 20 -2.79 -5.14 -11.53
CA THR A 20 -2.82 -5.96 -10.30
C THR A 20 -2.14 -5.32 -9.10
N THR A 21 -1.43 -4.20 -9.31
CA THR A 21 -0.67 -3.50 -8.28
C THR A 21 -1.30 -2.18 -7.87
N TYR A 22 -0.95 -1.70 -6.69
CA TYR A 22 -1.30 -0.36 -6.20
C TYR A 22 -0.08 0.31 -5.57
N PRO A 23 0.24 1.57 -5.94
CA PRO A 23 1.33 2.31 -5.33
C PRO A 23 0.92 2.82 -3.94
N MET A 24 1.77 2.58 -2.95
CA MET A 24 1.57 3.01 -1.57
C MET A 24 2.67 3.97 -1.14
N ILE A 25 2.30 4.97 -0.34
CA ILE A 25 3.22 5.95 0.27
C ILE A 25 3.11 5.85 1.79
N LEU A 26 4.26 5.75 2.45
CA LEU A 26 4.40 5.85 3.90
C LEU A 26 5.17 7.14 4.22
N ASP A 27 4.56 8.04 4.97
CA ASP A 27 5.08 9.38 5.22
C ASP A 27 5.26 9.64 6.72
N ALA A 28 6.51 9.74 7.15
CA ALA A 28 6.93 10.07 8.51
C ALA A 28 7.71 11.40 8.56
N THR A 29 7.58 12.26 7.53
CA THR A 29 8.30 13.54 7.47
C THR A 29 7.88 14.55 8.54
N ASN A 30 6.76 14.31 9.22
CA ASN A 30 6.31 15.09 10.37
C ASN A 30 6.84 14.57 11.72
N SER A 31 7.67 13.51 11.73
CA SER A 31 8.38 13.10 12.94
C SER A 31 9.40 14.16 13.35
N PHE A 32 9.57 14.38 14.65
CA PHE A 32 10.52 15.32 15.20
C PHE A 32 10.91 14.91 16.62
N ASP A 33 12.10 15.32 17.03
CA ASP A 33 12.49 15.32 18.44
C ASP A 33 12.10 16.68 19.08
N PRO A 34 11.49 16.71 20.28
CA PRO A 34 11.19 17.96 20.99
C PRO A 34 12.43 18.77 21.39
N ASP A 35 13.60 18.15 21.52
CA ASP A 35 14.85 18.81 21.85
C ASP A 35 15.38 19.58 20.62
N ILE A 36 15.54 20.90 20.79
CA ILE A 36 15.82 21.81 19.67
C ILE A 36 17.24 21.55 19.14
N GLY A 37 17.31 21.10 17.90
CA GLY A 37 18.57 20.92 17.16
C GLY A 37 18.89 19.46 16.87
N ASP A 38 18.18 18.53 17.51
CA ASP A 38 18.42 17.11 17.36
C ASP A 38 17.98 16.62 15.97
N GLN A 39 18.82 15.78 15.38
CA GLN A 39 18.55 15.17 14.10
C GLN A 39 17.98 13.79 14.31
N ILE A 40 16.87 13.49 13.60
CA ILE A 40 16.28 12.16 13.63
C ILE A 40 16.67 11.34 12.39
N GLN A 41 16.83 10.04 12.59
CA GLN A 41 17.07 9.06 11.55
C GLN A 41 15.88 8.10 11.44
N PHE A 42 15.66 7.55 10.25
CA PHE A 42 14.54 6.63 9.98
C PHE A 42 15.07 5.27 9.56
N ILE A 43 14.41 4.20 9.99
CA ILE A 43 14.64 2.85 9.51
C ILE A 43 13.29 2.17 9.31
N TRP A 44 12.93 1.97 8.04
CA TRP A 44 11.76 1.20 7.63
C TRP A 44 12.11 -0.28 7.47
N LYS A 45 11.28 -1.15 8.04
CA LYS A 45 11.41 -2.59 7.90
C LYS A 45 10.07 -3.21 7.60
N GLN A 46 10.00 -4.00 6.53
CA GLN A 46 8.86 -4.87 6.33
C GLN A 46 8.98 -6.08 7.27
N ILE A 47 7.95 -6.32 8.08
CA ILE A 47 7.94 -7.39 9.09
C ILE A 47 6.93 -8.51 8.78
N ALA A 48 5.97 -8.26 7.89
CA ALA A 48 5.04 -9.28 7.39
C ALA A 48 4.47 -8.94 6.01
N GLY A 49 3.93 -9.96 5.35
CA GLY A 49 3.34 -9.87 4.01
C GLY A 49 4.32 -10.24 2.88
N PRO A 50 3.85 -10.21 1.63
CA PRO A 50 4.70 -10.45 0.45
C PRO A 50 5.82 -9.40 0.38
N PRO A 51 7.08 -9.79 0.06
CA PRO A 51 8.19 -8.85 0.04
C PRO A 51 7.98 -7.76 -1.02
N VAL A 52 8.29 -6.51 -0.65
CA VAL A 52 8.25 -5.36 -1.57
C VAL A 52 9.58 -4.62 -1.60
N GLU A 53 9.82 -3.91 -2.70
CA GLU A 53 10.92 -2.97 -2.81
C GLU A 53 10.53 -1.63 -2.19
N ILE A 54 11.25 -1.20 -1.14
CA ILE A 54 11.06 0.11 -0.51
C ILE A 54 11.90 1.15 -1.24
N LYS A 55 11.24 2.18 -1.78
CA LYS A 55 11.88 3.28 -2.53
C LYS A 55 11.77 4.60 -1.77
N PRO A 56 12.75 5.51 -1.90
CA PRO A 56 14.02 5.31 -2.61
C PRO A 56 15.00 4.40 -1.86
N ASN A 57 14.86 4.30 -0.54
CA ASN A 57 15.60 3.42 0.37
C ASN A 57 14.88 3.41 1.73
N PRO A 58 15.16 2.44 2.63
CA PRO A 58 14.49 2.35 3.93
C PRO A 58 14.90 3.42 4.95
N PHE A 59 15.73 4.40 4.60
CA PHE A 59 16.23 5.43 5.52
C PHE A 59 15.61 6.81 5.32
N ALA A 60 14.74 6.96 4.32
CA ALA A 60 14.06 8.22 4.03
C ALA A 60 12.86 8.43 4.96
N GLY A 61 12.58 9.69 5.33
CA GLY A 61 11.38 10.05 6.10
C GLY A 61 10.08 9.80 5.33
N LYS A 62 10.14 9.71 4.00
CA LYS A 62 9.03 9.33 3.12
C LYS A 62 9.49 8.22 2.18
N VAL A 63 8.72 7.13 2.15
CA VAL A 63 9.00 5.98 1.29
C VAL A 63 7.77 5.55 0.51
N SER A 64 7.98 4.79 -0.55
CA SER A 64 6.92 4.16 -1.33
C SER A 64 7.24 2.72 -1.65
N PHE A 65 6.21 1.96 -2.00
CA PHE A 65 6.31 0.63 -2.58
C PHE A 65 5.16 0.39 -3.54
N GLU A 66 5.32 -0.55 -4.47
CA GLU A 66 4.20 -1.14 -5.19
C GLU A 66 3.89 -2.51 -4.62
N GLY A 67 2.61 -2.80 -4.41
CA GLY A 67 2.14 -4.09 -3.90
C GLY A 67 0.95 -4.59 -4.68
N GLU A 68 0.83 -5.90 -4.81
CA GLU A 68 -0.37 -6.58 -5.30
C GLU A 68 -1.43 -6.68 -4.19
N ALA A 69 -2.57 -7.30 -4.49
CA ALA A 69 -3.58 -7.63 -3.49
C ALA A 69 -2.97 -8.46 -2.33
N GLY A 70 -3.05 -7.93 -1.11
CA GLY A 70 -2.41 -8.52 0.06
C GLY A 70 -2.42 -7.62 1.29
N GLU A 71 -1.95 -8.16 2.42
CA GLU A 71 -1.72 -7.41 3.66
C GLU A 71 -0.21 -7.27 3.88
N TYR A 72 0.25 -6.04 4.11
CA TYR A 72 1.65 -5.66 4.28
C TYR A 72 1.81 -4.97 5.63
N THR A 73 2.77 -5.41 6.44
CA THR A 73 3.05 -4.77 7.74
C THR A 73 4.47 -4.24 7.77
N PHE A 74 4.59 -2.97 8.11
CA PHE A 74 5.85 -2.24 8.23
C PHE A 74 6.05 -1.76 9.66
N GLU A 75 7.28 -1.82 10.09
CA GLU A 75 7.80 -1.20 11.30
C GLU A 75 8.68 -0.02 10.90
N LEU A 76 8.49 1.12 11.55
CA LEU A 76 9.37 2.26 11.46
C LEU A 76 10.02 2.45 12.82
N THR A 77 11.35 2.48 12.84
CA THR A 77 12.12 2.98 13.97
C THR A 77 12.66 4.37 13.64
N VAL A 78 12.50 5.30 14.56
CA VAL A 78 13.08 6.65 14.50
C VAL A 78 14.05 6.79 15.67
N SER A 79 15.26 7.26 15.41
CA SER A 79 16.27 7.49 16.46
C SER A 79 16.77 8.92 16.44
N ASP A 80 17.10 9.48 17.61
CA ASP A 80 17.84 10.75 17.73
C ASP A 80 19.37 10.51 17.65
N ASP A 81 20.16 11.57 17.75
CA ASP A 81 21.62 11.53 17.79
C ASP A 81 22.21 11.20 19.17
N TYR A 82 21.37 11.14 20.20
CA TYR A 82 21.73 10.73 21.57
C TYR A 82 21.46 9.24 21.85
N GLY A 83 20.89 8.52 20.89
CA GLY A 83 20.61 7.08 20.94
C GLY A 83 19.23 6.71 21.48
N SER A 84 18.32 7.67 21.69
CA SER A 84 16.92 7.35 21.99
C SER A 84 16.22 6.86 20.72
N GLU A 85 15.29 5.91 20.88
CA GLU A 85 14.54 5.33 19.76
C GLU A 85 13.04 5.27 20.06
N ALA A 86 12.24 5.46 19.01
CA ALA A 86 10.80 5.23 19.02
C ALA A 86 10.41 4.33 17.85
N THR A 87 9.50 3.38 18.09
CA THR A 87 9.07 2.42 17.07
C THR A 87 7.55 2.47 16.89
N VAL A 88 7.10 2.37 15.63
CA VAL A 88 5.68 2.25 15.28
C VAL A 88 5.47 1.17 14.22
N THR A 89 4.37 0.43 14.34
CA THR A 89 3.96 -0.58 13.36
C THR A 89 2.69 -0.13 12.64
N ARG A 90 2.66 -0.27 11.31
CA ARG A 90 1.49 0.02 10.47
C ARG A 90 1.21 -1.14 9.51
N THR A 91 -0.07 -1.37 9.26
CA THR A 91 -0.54 -2.41 8.34
C THR A 91 -1.34 -1.77 7.21
N VAL A 92 -1.01 -2.15 5.99
CA VAL A 92 -1.68 -1.77 4.75
C VAL A 92 -2.37 -3.00 4.17
N VAL A 93 -3.60 -2.85 3.69
CA VAL A 93 -4.35 -3.88 2.99
C VAL A 93 -4.67 -3.38 1.58
N ILE A 94 -4.12 -4.04 0.57
CA ILE A 94 -4.44 -3.81 -0.84
C ILE A 94 -5.47 -4.88 -1.24
N VAL A 95 -6.63 -4.46 -1.75
CA VAL A 95 -7.64 -5.39 -2.28
C VAL A 95 -7.64 -5.39 -3.80
N PRO A 96 -7.94 -6.53 -4.45
CA PRO A 96 -7.96 -6.61 -5.90
C PRO A 96 -9.08 -5.76 -6.50
N GLU A 97 -8.94 -5.48 -7.78
CA GLU A 97 -9.98 -4.85 -8.60
C GLU A 97 -11.26 -5.72 -8.61
N PRO A 98 -12.45 -5.14 -8.41
CA PRO A 98 -13.70 -5.88 -8.45
C PRO A 98 -14.05 -6.30 -9.88
N ASN A 99 -14.26 -7.61 -10.09
CA ASN A 99 -14.74 -8.15 -11.37
C ASN A 99 -16.28 -8.20 -11.38
N VAL A 100 -16.91 -7.57 -12.36
CA VAL A 100 -18.36 -7.67 -12.61
C VAL A 100 -18.60 -8.69 -13.74
N PRO A 101 -19.42 -9.73 -13.53
CA PRO A 101 -19.67 -10.73 -14.56
C PRO A 101 -20.35 -10.11 -15.79
N PRO A 102 -20.11 -10.65 -16.99
CA PRO A 102 -20.78 -10.18 -18.20
C PRO A 102 -22.30 -10.42 -18.10
N VAL A 103 -23.08 -9.47 -18.61
CA VAL A 103 -24.53 -9.61 -18.77
C VAL A 103 -24.83 -10.25 -20.12
N ILE A 104 -25.57 -11.36 -20.10
CA ILE A 104 -25.99 -12.07 -21.31
C ILE A 104 -27.36 -11.52 -21.77
N ASP A 105 -27.44 -10.92 -22.96
CA ASP A 105 -28.71 -10.61 -23.66
C ASP A 105 -28.76 -11.40 -24.98
N MET A 106 -29.41 -12.57 -24.95
CA MET A 106 -29.60 -13.41 -26.13
C MET A 106 -31.00 -13.20 -26.70
N LYS A 107 -31.09 -12.75 -27.96
CA LYS A 107 -32.35 -12.61 -28.70
C LYS A 107 -32.51 -13.73 -29.70
N VAL A 108 -33.59 -14.50 -29.58
CA VAL A 108 -34.00 -15.46 -30.62
C VAL A 108 -34.80 -14.70 -31.68
N ARG A 109 -34.31 -14.69 -32.92
CA ARG A 109 -35.07 -14.22 -34.09
C ARG A 109 -35.35 -15.42 -34.97
N GLN A 110 -36.59 -15.56 -35.42
CA GLN A 110 -36.92 -16.46 -36.53
C GLN A 110 -36.44 -15.80 -37.83
N GLY A 111 -35.73 -16.51 -38.69
CA GLY A 111 -35.32 -15.99 -40.00
C GLY A 111 -35.25 -17.10 -41.04
N SER A 112 -35.92 -16.93 -42.17
CA SER A 112 -35.34 -17.32 -43.46
C SER A 112 -34.16 -16.39 -43.70
N GLU A 113 -33.00 -16.97 -43.99
CA GLU A 113 -31.65 -16.44 -43.75
C GLU A 113 -31.32 -15.04 -44.31
N LEU A 114 -30.29 -14.46 -43.70
CA LEU A 114 -29.44 -13.37 -44.20
C LEU A 114 -29.28 -13.43 -45.73
N LYS A 115 -29.62 -12.32 -46.40
CA LYS A 115 -28.95 -11.91 -47.64
C LYS A 115 -28.04 -10.73 -47.32
#